data_AF-A0A420F1M2-F1
#
_entry.id   AF-A0A420F1M2-F1
#
_cell.length_a   1.000
_cell.length_b   1.000
_cell.length_c   1.000
_cell.angle_alpha   90.00
_cell.angle_beta   90.00
_cell.angle_gamma   90.00
#
_symmetry.space_group_name_H-M   'P 1'
#
loop_
_entity.id
_entity.type
_entity.pdbx_description
1 polymer ?
#
loop_
_entity_poly.entity_id
_entity_poly.type
_entity_poly.pdbx_seq_one_letter_code
_entity_poly.pdbx_strand_id
1 'polypeptide(L)'
;MKEEDQENRTCLEVALERLEERSIKDSTYKSYLKTLRILDLEDFPYKKLTARILNQRLSRVLTDSTRRKHAINLRAALGVKIPVAKARQKEYDLPSVQELHQTFEDSVYRIHAFTMLYAGARISEALVKQPCKGNVITFDRQRADKTYEVISPKTSGPVVVPSWFAAEYAATPAKDFEKGHPTVYKGIRRRTLKMLGVEMNPHQLRHRFAMALVEMGASPRVLQAQMRHHHVNVSLQYYVSHRQQDISGFMERMGN
;
A
#
# COMPACT_ATOMS: atom_id res chain seq x y z
N MET A 1 29.62 -38.13 -9.46
CA MET A 1 28.98 -37.93 -8.14
C MET A 1 28.68 -36.47 -7.76
N LYS A 2 29.07 -35.43 -8.53
CA LYS A 2 28.63 -34.03 -8.31
C LYS A 2 27.53 -33.54 -9.26
N GLU A 3 27.27 -34.25 -10.36
CA GLU A 3 26.26 -33.87 -11.36
C GLU A 3 24.86 -34.43 -11.07
N GLU A 4 24.75 -35.61 -10.44
CA GLU A 4 23.46 -36.21 -10.05
C GLU A 4 22.77 -35.43 -8.90
N ASP A 5 23.54 -34.82 -8.00
CA ASP A 5 22.98 -33.99 -6.91
C ASP A 5 22.39 -32.66 -7.41
N GLN A 6 22.80 -32.18 -8.59
CA GLN A 6 22.18 -31.01 -9.22
C GLN A 6 20.87 -31.34 -9.95
N GLU A 7 20.57 -32.63 -10.18
CA GLU A 7 19.42 -33.05 -10.99
C GLU A 7 18.08 -33.01 -10.27
N ASN A 8 18.08 -33.22 -8.96
CA ASN A 8 16.86 -33.31 -8.15
C ASN A 8 16.54 -32.06 -7.33
N ARG A 9 17.24 -30.95 -7.57
CA ARG A 9 17.02 -29.74 -6.79
C ARG A 9 15.59 -29.25 -6.91
N THR A 10 14.97 -28.99 -5.76
CA THR A 10 13.63 -28.45 -5.68
C THR A 10 13.64 -26.95 -6.01
N CYS A 11 12.49 -26.39 -6.38
CA CYS A 11 12.40 -24.95 -6.57
C CYS A 11 12.64 -24.19 -5.25
N LEU A 12 12.32 -24.78 -4.09
CA LEU A 12 12.62 -24.18 -2.80
C LEU A 12 14.13 -24.03 -2.58
N GLU A 13 14.91 -25.09 -2.80
CA GLU A 13 16.37 -25.05 -2.63
C GLU A 13 17.03 -24.01 -3.55
N VAL A 14 16.60 -23.95 -4.82
CA VAL A 14 17.09 -22.95 -5.78
C VAL A 14 16.70 -21.53 -5.35
N ALA A 15 15.50 -21.35 -4.81
CA ALA A 15 15.07 -20.06 -4.30
C ALA A 15 15.86 -19.65 -3.05
N LEU A 16 16.08 -20.54 -2.09
CA LEU A 16 16.84 -20.22 -0.87
C LEU A 16 18.25 -19.75 -1.20
N GLU A 17 18.99 -20.52 -2.00
CA GLU A 17 20.34 -20.16 -2.48
C GLU A 17 20.37 -18.75 -3.08
N ARG A 18 19.46 -18.45 -4.01
CA ARG A 18 19.43 -17.15 -4.70
C ARG A 18 18.95 -15.99 -3.84
N LEU A 19 18.17 -16.27 -2.81
CA LEU A 19 17.62 -15.24 -1.94
C LEU A 19 18.56 -14.91 -0.79
N GLU A 20 19.37 -15.87 -0.32
CA GLU A 20 20.41 -15.65 0.69
C GLU A 20 21.53 -14.73 0.20
N GLU A 21 21.88 -14.82 -1.09
CA GLU A 21 22.87 -13.93 -1.71
C GLU A 21 22.38 -12.47 -1.86
N ARG A 22 21.12 -12.18 -1.58
CA ARG A 22 20.51 -10.86 -1.84
C ARG A 22 20.23 -10.10 -0.55
N SER A 23 20.65 -8.83 -0.53
CA SER A 23 20.25 -7.87 0.51
C SER A 23 18.79 -7.44 0.34
N ILE A 24 17.84 -8.26 0.81
CA ILE A 24 16.40 -7.99 0.77
C ILE A 24 15.79 -7.99 2.16
N LYS A 25 14.69 -7.23 2.34
CA LYS A 25 13.94 -7.22 3.60
C LYS A 25 13.28 -8.57 3.85
N ASP A 26 13.22 -9.00 5.11
CA ASP A 26 12.56 -10.25 5.55
C ASP A 26 11.12 -10.38 5.03
N SER A 27 10.34 -9.29 5.02
CA SER A 27 8.98 -9.28 4.44
C SER A 27 8.94 -9.65 2.94
N THR A 28 9.97 -9.27 2.18
CA THR A 28 10.10 -9.58 0.75
C THR A 28 10.52 -11.04 0.58
N TYR A 29 11.50 -11.48 1.37
CA TYR A 29 11.94 -12.87 1.43
C TYR A 29 10.76 -13.83 1.70
N LYS A 30 10.00 -13.58 2.77
CA LYS A 30 8.79 -14.32 3.12
C LYS A 30 7.73 -14.29 2.02
N SER A 31 7.59 -13.17 1.28
CA SER A 31 6.65 -13.09 0.18
C SER A 31 7.05 -13.94 -1.03
N TYR A 32 8.35 -14.15 -1.25
CA TYR A 32 8.85 -15.03 -2.31
C TYR A 32 8.59 -16.49 -1.97
N LEU A 33 8.96 -16.93 -0.77
CA LEU A 33 8.69 -18.30 -0.32
C LEU A 33 7.19 -18.61 -0.29
N LYS A 34 6.37 -17.68 0.21
CA LYS A 34 4.90 -17.81 0.16
C LYS A 34 4.36 -17.97 -1.27
N THR A 35 5.03 -17.42 -2.28
CA THR A 35 4.62 -17.60 -3.68
C THR A 35 4.84 -19.03 -4.15
N LEU A 36 5.96 -19.64 -3.78
CA LEU A 36 6.23 -21.04 -4.11
C LEU A 36 5.18 -21.95 -3.48
N ARG A 37 4.86 -21.72 -2.20
CA ARG A 37 3.82 -22.48 -1.50
C ARG A 37 2.45 -22.37 -2.14
N ILE A 38 1.99 -21.15 -2.43
CA ILE A 38 0.65 -20.91 -3.01
C ILE A 38 0.50 -21.56 -4.40
N LEU A 39 1.60 -21.72 -5.13
CA LEU A 39 1.61 -22.28 -6.47
C LEU A 39 1.97 -23.77 -6.51
N ASP A 40 2.10 -24.41 -5.35
CA ASP A 40 2.55 -25.80 -5.17
C ASP A 40 3.89 -26.08 -5.87
N LEU A 41 4.86 -25.16 -5.70
CA LEU A 41 6.17 -25.25 -6.32
C LEU A 41 7.30 -25.55 -5.33
N GLU A 42 7.08 -25.52 -4.01
CA GLU A 42 8.15 -25.73 -3.00
C GLU A 42 8.95 -27.02 -3.29
N ASP A 43 8.27 -28.16 -3.41
CA ASP A 43 8.90 -29.47 -3.65
C ASP A 43 9.00 -29.84 -5.14
N PHE A 44 8.65 -28.91 -6.05
CA PHE A 44 8.63 -29.22 -7.48
C PHE A 44 10.06 -29.25 -8.04
N PRO A 45 10.45 -30.26 -8.85
CA PRO A 45 11.79 -30.34 -9.43
C PRO A 45 12.09 -29.16 -10.36
N TYR A 46 13.14 -28.39 -10.06
CA TYR A 46 13.44 -27.15 -10.78
C TYR A 46 13.76 -27.39 -12.27
N LYS A 47 14.47 -28.46 -12.62
CA LYS A 47 14.75 -28.81 -14.03
C LYS A 47 13.49 -29.09 -14.86
N LYS A 48 12.41 -29.57 -14.23
CA LYS A 48 11.13 -29.84 -14.91
C LYS A 48 10.29 -28.57 -15.08
N LEU A 49 10.74 -27.44 -14.55
CA LEU A 49 10.00 -26.20 -14.56
C LEU A 49 9.99 -25.58 -15.97
N THR A 50 8.82 -25.52 -16.59
CA THR A 50 8.62 -24.90 -17.90
C THR A 50 7.71 -23.68 -17.80
N ALA A 51 7.80 -22.77 -18.78
CA ALA A 51 6.89 -21.63 -18.87
C ALA A 51 5.41 -22.07 -18.91
N ARG A 52 5.12 -23.22 -19.55
CA ARG A 52 3.77 -23.81 -19.58
C ARG A 52 3.26 -24.16 -18.18
N ILE A 53 4.06 -24.87 -17.39
CA ILE A 53 3.69 -25.24 -16.00
C ILE A 53 3.47 -23.99 -15.16
N LEU A 54 4.37 -23.02 -15.25
CA LEU A 54 4.27 -21.76 -14.51
C LEU A 54 3.00 -20.99 -14.88
N ASN A 55 2.67 -20.88 -16.16
CA ASN A 55 1.43 -20.25 -16.62
C ASN A 55 0.19 -20.98 -16.12
N GLN A 56 0.20 -22.33 -16.12
CA GLN A 56 -0.90 -23.14 -15.60
C GLN A 56 -1.08 -22.98 -14.08
N ARG A 57 -0.01 -22.82 -13.31
CA ARG A 57 -0.11 -22.54 -11.87
C ARG A 57 -0.60 -21.11 -11.62
N LEU A 58 -0.07 -20.14 -12.37
CA LEU A 58 -0.47 -18.73 -12.27
C LEU A 58 -1.93 -18.49 -12.68
N SER A 59 -2.48 -19.26 -13.62
CA SER A 59 -3.88 -19.11 -14.02
C SER A 59 -4.87 -19.46 -12.90
N ARG A 60 -4.47 -20.27 -11.91
CA ARG A 60 -5.27 -20.56 -10.70
C ARG A 60 -5.46 -19.34 -9.81
N VAL A 61 -4.60 -18.33 -9.93
CA VAL A 61 -4.71 -17.08 -9.19
C VAL A 61 -5.76 -16.20 -9.86
N LEU A 62 -6.87 -15.94 -9.15
CA LEU A 62 -8.04 -15.25 -9.68
C LEU A 62 -7.77 -13.80 -10.09
N THR A 63 -7.04 -13.05 -9.27
CA THR A 63 -6.85 -11.61 -9.50
C THR A 63 -5.58 -11.34 -10.30
N ASP A 64 -5.70 -10.57 -11.38
CA ASP A 64 -4.57 -10.22 -12.26
C ASP A 64 -3.42 -9.54 -11.50
N SER A 65 -3.73 -8.69 -10.52
CA SER A 65 -2.72 -8.02 -9.69
C SER A 65 -1.91 -9.02 -8.86
N THR A 66 -2.56 -10.03 -8.31
CA THR A 66 -1.93 -11.06 -7.47
C THR A 66 -1.16 -12.03 -8.35
N ARG A 67 -1.73 -12.40 -9.51
CA ARG A 67 -1.04 -13.20 -10.53
C ARG A 67 0.25 -12.52 -11.00
N ARG A 68 0.17 -11.22 -11.31
CA ARG A 68 1.32 -10.38 -11.67
C ARG A 68 2.38 -10.35 -10.55
N LYS A 69 1.96 -10.15 -9.30
CA LYS A 69 2.86 -10.21 -8.14
C LYS A 69 3.58 -11.56 -8.07
N HIS A 70 2.86 -12.67 -8.19
CA HIS A 70 3.47 -14.00 -8.16
C HIS A 70 4.42 -14.22 -9.34
N ALA A 71 4.09 -13.76 -10.54
CA ALA A 71 5.00 -13.84 -11.69
C ALA A 71 6.31 -13.07 -11.42
N ILE A 72 6.25 -11.86 -10.87
CA ILE A 72 7.44 -11.08 -10.48
C ILE A 72 8.26 -11.84 -9.43
N ASN A 73 7.60 -12.38 -8.41
CA ASN A 73 8.25 -13.13 -7.34
C ASN A 73 8.95 -14.39 -7.88
N LEU A 74 8.33 -15.12 -8.80
CA LEU A 74 8.92 -16.28 -9.46
C LEU A 74 10.16 -15.90 -10.28
N ARG A 75 10.10 -14.81 -11.05
CA ARG A 75 11.28 -14.29 -11.76
C ARG A 75 12.41 -13.95 -10.79
N ALA A 76 12.08 -13.35 -9.64
CA ALA A 76 13.08 -12.96 -8.66
C ALA A 76 13.70 -14.17 -7.95
N ALA A 77 12.88 -15.10 -7.46
CA ALA A 77 13.32 -16.26 -6.68
C ALA A 77 13.96 -17.35 -7.55
N LEU A 78 13.36 -17.64 -8.71
CA LEU A 78 13.75 -18.76 -9.57
C LEU A 78 14.44 -18.33 -10.86
N GLY A 79 14.58 -17.02 -11.15
CA GLY A 79 15.28 -16.50 -12.35
C GLY A 79 14.66 -16.93 -13.68
N VAL A 80 13.44 -17.44 -13.65
CA VAL A 80 12.69 -17.90 -14.82
C VAL A 80 12.20 -16.71 -15.65
N LYS A 81 12.04 -16.91 -16.96
CA LYS A 81 11.47 -15.90 -17.87
C LYS A 81 9.98 -16.17 -18.06
N ILE A 82 9.14 -15.44 -17.32
CA ILE A 82 7.66 -15.51 -17.44
C ILE A 82 7.14 -14.14 -17.86
N PRO A 83 6.19 -14.06 -18.81
CA PRO A 83 5.49 -12.81 -19.11
C PRO A 83 4.82 -12.21 -17.87
N VAL A 84 4.97 -10.91 -17.68
CA VAL A 84 4.35 -10.17 -16.58
C VAL A 84 3.37 -9.18 -17.19
N ALA A 85 2.08 -9.35 -16.91
CA ALA A 85 1.04 -8.43 -17.38
C ALA A 85 1.29 -7.00 -16.89
N LYS A 86 0.87 -6.02 -17.69
CA LYS A 86 0.91 -4.60 -17.29
C LYS A 86 0.00 -4.39 -16.07
N ALA A 87 0.41 -3.49 -15.19
CA ALA A 87 -0.43 -3.11 -14.07
C ALA A 87 -1.70 -2.42 -14.60
N ARG A 88 -2.87 -2.91 -14.23
CA ARG A 88 -4.12 -2.18 -14.41
C ARG A 88 -4.30 -1.24 -13.23
N GLN A 89 -4.59 0.02 -13.51
CA GLN A 89 -4.95 0.98 -12.50
C GLN A 89 -6.35 0.66 -11.96
N LYS A 90 -6.53 0.78 -10.64
CA LYS A 90 -7.86 0.62 -10.03
C LYS A 90 -8.52 1.98 -10.01
N GLU A 91 -9.71 2.06 -10.57
CA GLU A 91 -10.62 3.16 -10.33
C GLU A 91 -11.29 2.92 -8.99
N TYR A 92 -11.29 3.94 -8.15
CA TYR A 92 -11.98 3.93 -6.87
C TYR A 92 -13.10 4.96 -6.91
N ASP A 93 -14.32 4.51 -6.64
CA ASP A 93 -15.40 5.40 -6.25
C ASP A 93 -15.38 5.48 -4.73
N LEU A 94 -14.80 6.56 -4.19
CA LEU A 94 -14.63 6.75 -2.75
C LEU A 94 -15.57 7.85 -2.25
N PRO A 95 -16.12 7.72 -1.03
CA PRO A 95 -16.87 8.78 -0.38
C PRO A 95 -16.05 10.09 -0.29
N SER A 96 -16.75 11.21 -0.21
CA SER A 96 -16.16 12.52 -0.03
C SER A 96 -15.39 12.64 1.30
N VAL A 97 -14.48 13.61 1.38
CA VAL A 97 -13.77 13.90 2.63
C VAL A 97 -14.73 14.25 3.76
N GLN A 98 -15.83 14.95 3.46
CA GLN A 98 -16.86 15.34 4.42
C GLN A 98 -17.60 14.12 5.00
N GLU A 99 -18.04 13.20 4.15
CA GLU A 99 -18.71 11.96 4.60
C GLU A 99 -17.78 11.10 5.45
N LEU A 100 -16.50 11.01 5.08
CA LEU A 100 -15.49 10.30 5.87
C LEU A 100 -15.19 11.02 7.19
N HIS A 101 -15.19 12.36 7.22
CA HIS A 101 -15.06 13.12 8.46
C HIS A 101 -16.16 12.72 9.44
N GLN A 102 -17.42 12.84 9.01
CA GLN A 102 -18.60 12.56 9.82
C GLN A 102 -18.62 11.09 10.28
N THR A 103 -18.24 10.16 9.41
CA THR A 103 -18.20 8.72 9.71
C THR A 103 -17.32 8.39 10.92
N PHE A 104 -16.23 9.13 11.10
CA PHE A 104 -15.24 8.90 12.15
C PHE A 104 -15.32 9.90 13.29
N GLU A 105 -16.27 10.84 13.26
CA GLU A 105 -16.31 11.97 14.18
C GLU A 105 -16.42 11.55 15.66
N ASP A 106 -17.27 10.57 15.92
CA ASP A 106 -17.56 9.93 17.21
C ASP A 106 -16.81 8.59 17.39
N SER A 107 -15.89 8.26 16.48
CA SER A 107 -15.28 6.93 16.45
C SER A 107 -14.08 6.82 17.39
N VAL A 108 -13.94 5.67 18.05
CA VAL A 108 -12.69 5.30 18.75
C VAL A 108 -11.49 5.18 17.82
N TYR A 109 -11.69 5.18 16.49
CA TYR A 109 -10.64 5.17 15.47
C TYR A 109 -10.37 6.55 14.86
N ARG A 110 -11.02 7.61 15.36
CA ARG A 110 -10.99 8.98 14.82
C ARG A 110 -9.58 9.43 14.52
N ILE A 111 -8.69 9.45 15.52
CA ILE A 111 -7.33 9.98 15.35
C ILE A 111 -6.55 9.22 14.26
N HIS A 112 -6.70 7.89 14.17
CA HIS A 112 -6.05 7.09 13.13
C HIS A 112 -6.63 7.40 11.75
N ALA A 113 -7.96 7.41 11.63
CA ALA A 113 -8.65 7.70 10.38
C ALA A 113 -8.31 9.11 9.88
N PHE A 114 -8.31 10.10 10.78
CA PHE A 114 -8.01 11.49 10.46
C PHE A 114 -6.54 11.68 10.11
N THR A 115 -5.62 10.99 10.77
CA THR A 115 -4.19 11.02 10.38
C THR A 115 -4.01 10.49 8.94
N MET A 116 -4.83 9.53 8.49
CA MET A 116 -4.80 9.04 7.11
C MET A 116 -5.54 9.95 6.13
N LEU A 117 -6.67 10.53 6.55
CA LEU A 117 -7.55 11.36 5.73
C LEU A 117 -7.05 12.80 5.55
N TYR A 118 -6.33 13.35 6.52
CA TYR A 118 -5.86 14.75 6.52
C TYR A 118 -4.34 14.91 6.47
N ALA A 119 -3.58 13.85 6.74
CA ALA A 119 -2.10 13.88 6.67
C ALA A 119 -1.51 12.80 5.74
N GLY A 120 -2.37 12.05 5.03
CA GLY A 120 -1.96 11.01 4.09
C GLY A 120 -1.10 9.92 4.73
N ALA A 121 -1.22 9.66 6.02
CA ALA A 121 -0.40 8.66 6.70
C ALA A 121 -0.65 7.24 6.18
N ARG A 122 0.40 6.40 6.21
CA ARG A 122 0.19 4.95 6.14
C ARG A 122 -0.40 4.48 7.46
N ILE A 123 -1.13 3.36 7.45
CA ILE A 123 -1.67 2.81 8.70
C ILE A 123 -0.58 2.66 9.77
N SER A 124 0.55 2.03 9.46
CA SER A 124 1.66 1.86 10.41
C SER A 124 2.24 3.17 10.97
N GLU A 125 2.15 4.27 10.21
CA GLU A 125 2.56 5.60 10.66
C GLU A 125 1.52 6.23 11.58
N ALA A 126 0.24 5.95 11.33
CA ALA A 126 -0.89 6.40 12.15
C ALA A 126 -1.04 5.62 13.48
N LEU A 127 -0.23 4.59 13.73
CA LEU A 127 -0.17 3.85 15.00
C LEU A 127 0.92 4.34 15.95
N VAL A 128 1.54 5.48 15.64
CA VAL A 128 2.57 6.11 16.46
C VAL A 128 2.32 7.61 16.46
N LYS A 129 2.33 8.23 17.64
CA LYS A 129 2.29 9.69 17.74
C LYS A 129 3.59 10.26 17.18
N GLN A 130 3.47 11.07 16.15
CA GLN A 130 4.56 11.71 15.44
C GLN A 130 4.86 13.08 16.08
N PRO A 131 6.07 13.62 15.90
CA PRO A 131 6.36 15.01 16.24
C PRO A 131 5.42 15.96 15.47
N CYS A 132 4.82 16.90 16.18
CA CYS A 132 3.95 17.94 15.62
C CYS A 132 4.44 19.31 16.08
N LYS A 133 4.65 20.24 15.14
CA LYS A 133 5.03 21.63 15.41
C LYS A 133 4.18 22.56 14.55
N GLY A 134 3.38 23.41 15.19
CA GLY A 134 2.39 24.23 14.48
C GLY A 134 1.41 23.33 13.73
N ASN A 135 1.24 23.56 12.42
CA ASN A 135 0.41 22.74 11.54
C ASN A 135 1.20 21.69 10.75
N VAL A 136 2.40 21.32 11.20
CA VAL A 136 3.27 20.36 10.53
C VAL A 136 3.48 19.11 11.38
N ILE A 137 3.15 17.96 10.81
CA ILE A 137 3.41 16.63 11.39
C ILE A 137 4.60 16.02 10.66
N THR A 138 5.65 15.65 11.39
CA THR A 138 6.84 15.02 10.81
C THR A 138 6.76 13.51 10.94
N PHE A 139 6.54 12.81 9.83
CA PHE A 139 6.49 11.35 9.83
C PHE A 139 7.91 10.79 9.79
N ASP A 140 8.40 10.27 10.92
CA ASP A 140 9.75 9.73 11.08
C ASP A 140 9.77 8.30 11.64
N ARG A 141 8.60 7.79 12.05
CA ARG A 141 8.44 6.49 12.71
C ARG A 141 7.21 5.75 12.20
N GLN A 142 7.23 4.43 12.29
CA GLN A 142 6.08 3.58 12.01
C GLN A 142 6.09 2.36 12.95
N ARG A 143 4.92 1.78 13.23
CA ARG A 143 4.79 0.54 13.98
C ARG A 143 4.77 -0.67 13.05
N ALA A 144 5.65 -1.64 13.32
CA ALA A 144 5.69 -2.90 12.59
C ALA A 144 4.41 -3.71 12.85
N ASP A 145 3.78 -4.22 11.80
CA ASP A 145 2.48 -4.93 11.87
C ASP A 145 2.50 -6.17 12.79
N LYS A 146 3.63 -6.89 12.84
CA LYS A 146 3.75 -8.17 13.57
C LYS A 146 4.47 -8.08 14.90
N THR A 147 5.55 -7.31 14.98
CA THR A 147 6.37 -7.20 16.20
C THR A 147 5.93 -6.07 17.11
N TYR A 148 5.05 -5.17 16.62
CA TYR A 148 4.63 -3.94 17.31
C TYR A 148 5.76 -2.97 17.67
N GLU A 149 6.98 -3.25 17.21
CA GLU A 149 8.14 -2.39 17.39
C GLU A 149 8.03 -1.12 16.56
N VAL A 150 8.62 -0.04 17.08
CA VAL A 150 8.76 1.21 16.34
C VAL A 150 10.02 1.14 15.49
N ILE A 151 9.84 1.30 14.18
CA ILE A 151 10.92 1.25 13.18
C ILE A 151 10.88 2.50 12.31
N SER A 152 11.98 2.76 11.60
CA SER A 152 12.02 3.83 10.61
C SER A 152 11.09 3.53 9.42
N PRO A 153 10.35 4.54 8.92
CA PRO A 153 9.45 4.38 7.79
C PRO A 153 10.22 4.21 6.49
N LYS A 154 9.52 3.72 5.45
CA LYS A 154 10.10 3.65 4.10
C LYS A 154 10.44 5.02 3.53
N THR A 155 9.70 6.04 3.95
CA THR A 155 9.87 7.44 3.55
C THR A 155 9.53 8.30 4.76
N SER A 156 10.41 9.23 5.12
CA SER A 156 10.15 10.21 6.16
C SER A 156 9.90 11.59 5.56
N GLY A 157 9.30 12.49 6.33
CA GLY A 157 9.17 13.88 5.94
C GLY A 157 8.04 14.64 6.62
N PRO A 158 8.07 15.97 6.55
CA PRO A 158 7.02 16.83 7.06
C PRO A 158 5.77 16.75 6.18
N VAL A 159 4.60 16.89 6.81
CA VAL A 159 3.32 17.10 6.16
C VAL A 159 2.60 18.26 6.80
N VAL A 160 2.12 19.17 5.97
CA VAL A 160 1.27 20.27 6.39
C VAL A 160 -0.17 19.78 6.48
N VAL A 161 -0.83 20.01 7.61
CA VAL A 161 -2.21 19.61 7.87
C VAL A 161 -3.11 20.82 8.19
N PRO A 162 -4.44 20.71 8.14
CA PRO A 162 -5.33 21.77 8.61
C PRO A 162 -5.07 22.13 10.07
N SER A 163 -5.13 23.42 10.42
CA SER A 163 -4.81 23.92 11.76
C SER A 163 -5.67 23.30 12.86
N TRP A 164 -6.96 23.07 12.58
CA TRP A 164 -7.86 22.41 13.53
C TRP A 164 -7.39 20.98 13.84
N PHE A 165 -6.93 20.24 12.83
CA PHE A 165 -6.47 18.87 13.01
C PHE A 165 -5.13 18.84 13.72
N ALA A 166 -4.25 19.81 13.43
CA ALA A 166 -2.98 19.93 14.15
C ALA A 166 -3.17 20.14 15.66
N ALA A 167 -4.14 20.99 16.03
CA ALA A 167 -4.49 21.24 17.43
C ALA A 167 -5.05 19.97 18.10
N GLU A 168 -5.99 19.28 17.45
CA GLU A 168 -6.52 18.00 17.92
C GLU A 168 -5.41 16.95 18.08
N TYR A 169 -4.53 16.82 17.08
CA TYR A 169 -3.44 15.87 17.06
C TYR A 169 -2.42 16.12 18.18
N ALA A 170 -2.07 17.39 18.41
CA ALA A 170 -1.17 17.80 19.47
C ALA A 170 -1.75 17.46 20.85
N ALA A 171 -3.03 17.78 21.07
CA ALA A 171 -3.75 17.51 22.31
C ALA A 171 -3.97 16.00 22.58
N THR A 172 -4.05 15.17 21.53
CA THR A 172 -4.34 13.73 21.68
C THR A 172 -3.18 12.99 22.37
N PRO A 173 -3.41 12.28 23.48
CA PRO A 173 -2.38 11.50 24.17
C PRO A 173 -1.72 10.43 23.30
N ALA A 174 -0.45 10.11 23.54
CA ALA A 174 0.27 9.09 22.77
C ALA A 174 -0.40 7.71 22.83
N LYS A 175 -0.97 7.33 23.99
CA LYS A 175 -1.71 6.07 24.20
C LYS A 175 -2.82 5.82 23.19
N ASP A 176 -3.46 6.88 22.68
CA ASP A 176 -4.58 6.75 21.75
C ASP A 176 -4.12 6.30 20.35
N PHE A 177 -2.82 6.45 20.06
CA PHE A 177 -2.18 5.95 18.84
C PHE A 177 -1.77 4.48 18.94
N GLU A 178 -1.74 3.88 20.12
CA GLU A 178 -1.09 2.58 20.34
C GLU A 178 -1.98 1.36 20.02
N LYS A 179 -3.12 1.57 19.34
CA LYS A 179 -3.99 0.48 18.91
C LYS A 179 -3.27 -0.45 17.93
N GLY A 180 -3.55 -1.74 18.03
CA GLY A 180 -2.96 -2.74 17.13
C GLY A 180 -3.38 -2.55 15.68
N HIS A 181 -2.47 -2.88 14.75
CA HIS A 181 -2.72 -2.74 13.31
C HIS A 181 -3.98 -3.49 12.83
N PRO A 182 -4.22 -4.77 13.22
CA PRO A 182 -5.45 -5.47 12.83
C PRO A 182 -6.72 -4.82 13.39
N THR A 183 -6.62 -4.21 14.58
CA THR A 183 -7.74 -3.55 15.26
C THR A 183 -8.17 -2.29 14.53
N VAL A 184 -7.22 -1.43 14.16
CA VAL A 184 -7.49 -0.21 13.38
C VAL A 184 -7.98 -0.57 11.97
N TYR A 185 -7.35 -1.56 11.33
CA TYR A 185 -7.74 -2.02 9.99
C TYR A 185 -9.19 -2.50 9.95
N LYS A 186 -9.55 -3.45 10.85
CA LYS A 186 -10.92 -3.99 10.92
C LYS A 186 -11.91 -2.93 11.41
N GLY A 187 -11.50 -2.07 12.33
CA GLY A 187 -12.30 -0.98 12.87
C GLY A 187 -12.77 -0.01 11.81
N ILE A 188 -11.83 0.49 11.00
CA ILE A 188 -12.13 1.36 9.86
C ILE A 188 -13.08 0.67 8.87
N ARG A 189 -12.76 -0.57 8.46
CA ARG A 189 -13.58 -1.31 7.50
C ARG A 189 -15.01 -1.52 7.96
N ARG A 190 -15.20 -1.91 9.23
CA ARG A 190 -16.53 -2.10 9.80
C ARG A 190 -17.28 -0.78 9.94
N ARG A 191 -16.60 0.30 10.33
CA ARG A 191 -17.23 1.61 10.51
C ARG A 191 -17.73 2.18 9.19
N THR A 192 -16.90 2.15 8.13
CA THR A 192 -17.34 2.66 6.81
C THR A 192 -18.47 1.80 6.23
N LEU A 193 -18.42 0.48 6.39
CA LEU A 193 -19.51 -0.39 5.96
C LEU A 193 -20.82 -0.05 6.68
N LYS A 194 -20.76 0.14 8.01
CA LYS A 194 -21.94 0.45 8.81
C LYS A 194 -22.54 1.83 8.50
N MET A 195 -21.70 2.84 8.32
CA MET A 195 -22.14 4.24 8.20
C MET A 195 -22.43 4.67 6.76
N LEU A 196 -21.69 4.12 5.78
CA LEU A 196 -21.73 4.53 4.37
C LEU A 196 -22.17 3.40 3.44
N GLY A 197 -22.36 2.18 3.93
CA GLY A 197 -22.64 1.01 3.08
C GLY A 197 -21.45 0.54 2.24
N VAL A 198 -20.26 1.15 2.41
CA VAL A 198 -19.06 0.86 1.61
C VAL A 198 -17.93 0.33 2.49
N GLU A 199 -17.39 -0.83 2.13
CA GLU A 199 -16.19 -1.34 2.78
C GLU A 199 -14.95 -0.58 2.33
N MET A 200 -14.32 0.14 3.26
CA MET A 200 -13.06 0.82 3.00
C MET A 200 -11.96 0.31 3.91
N ASN A 201 -10.73 0.30 3.40
CA ASN A 201 -9.56 -0.02 4.18
C ASN A 201 -8.73 1.26 4.47
N PRO A 202 -7.81 1.21 5.44
CA PRO A 202 -6.93 2.33 5.80
C PRO A 202 -6.18 2.95 4.61
N HIS A 203 -5.78 2.15 3.63
CA HIS A 203 -5.09 2.65 2.44
C HIS A 203 -6.01 3.45 1.52
N GLN A 204 -7.31 3.12 1.46
CA GLN A 204 -8.31 3.90 0.73
C GLN A 204 -8.56 5.27 1.37
N LEU A 205 -8.45 5.42 2.69
CA LEU A 205 -8.51 6.75 3.33
C LEU A 205 -7.34 7.64 2.88
N ARG A 206 -6.12 7.09 2.89
CA ARG A 206 -4.93 7.76 2.34
C ARG A 206 -5.08 8.05 0.85
N HIS A 207 -5.72 7.16 0.09
CA HIS A 207 -6.00 7.38 -1.33
C HIS A 207 -6.98 8.55 -1.52
N ARG A 208 -8.02 8.64 -0.69
CA ARG A 208 -8.98 9.74 -0.73
C ARG A 208 -8.33 11.09 -0.45
N PHE A 209 -7.41 11.15 0.52
CA PHE A 209 -6.60 12.35 0.78
C PHE A 209 -5.86 12.82 -0.48
N ALA A 210 -5.18 11.89 -1.18
CA ALA A 210 -4.48 12.22 -2.41
C ALA A 210 -5.42 12.67 -3.54
N MET A 211 -6.57 12.00 -3.72
CA MET A 211 -7.60 12.44 -4.67
C MET A 211 -8.11 13.85 -4.33
N ALA A 212 -8.36 14.14 -3.05
CA ALA A 212 -8.83 15.44 -2.61
C ALA A 212 -7.84 16.56 -2.93
N LEU A 213 -6.53 16.31 -2.74
CA LEU A 213 -5.49 17.25 -3.14
C LEU A 213 -5.49 17.53 -4.65
N VAL A 214 -5.68 16.49 -5.48
CA VAL A 214 -5.78 16.64 -6.94
C VAL A 214 -7.03 17.42 -7.34
N GLU A 215 -8.18 17.10 -6.74
CA GLU A 215 -9.46 17.80 -6.93
C GLU A 215 -9.34 19.29 -6.56
N MET A 216 -8.55 19.62 -5.54
CA MET A 216 -8.23 20.99 -5.13
C MET A 216 -7.15 21.68 -6.01
N GLY A 217 -6.69 21.03 -7.07
CA GLY A 217 -5.73 21.61 -8.01
C GLY A 217 -4.28 21.61 -7.52
N ALA A 218 -3.91 20.77 -6.54
CA ALA A 218 -2.52 20.62 -6.14
C ALA A 218 -1.65 20.21 -7.35
N SER A 219 -0.40 20.67 -7.40
CA SER A 219 0.55 20.21 -8.42
C SER A 219 1.10 18.82 -8.06
N PRO A 220 1.59 18.02 -9.04
CA PRO A 220 2.16 16.71 -8.77
C PRO A 220 3.29 16.71 -7.74
N ARG A 221 4.06 17.81 -7.67
CA ARG A 221 5.15 17.99 -6.70
C ARG A 221 4.63 18.25 -5.29
N VAL A 222 3.56 19.05 -5.15
CA VAL A 222 2.88 19.25 -3.85
C VAL A 222 2.29 17.92 -3.38
N LEU A 223 1.59 17.20 -4.25
CA LEU A 223 1.04 15.88 -3.92
C LEU A 223 2.15 14.90 -3.52
N GLN A 224 3.27 14.85 -4.27
CA GLN A 224 4.42 14.01 -3.95
C GLN A 224 5.00 14.32 -2.57
N ALA A 225 5.18 15.60 -2.25
CA ALA A 225 5.69 16.04 -0.95
C ALA A 225 4.73 15.64 0.18
N GLN A 226 3.44 15.96 0.06
CA GLN A 226 2.43 15.65 1.09
C GLN A 226 2.24 14.14 1.29
N MET A 227 2.29 13.35 0.21
CA MET A 227 2.18 11.89 0.28
C MET A 227 3.51 11.20 0.62
N ARG A 228 4.61 11.94 0.65
CA ARG A 228 5.97 11.42 0.86
C ARG A 228 6.29 10.29 -0.12
N HIS A 229 5.97 10.49 -1.40
CA HIS A 229 6.27 9.52 -2.45
C HIS A 229 7.71 9.66 -2.92
N HIS A 230 8.44 8.56 -2.94
CA HIS A 230 9.83 8.52 -3.40
C HIS A 230 9.99 8.95 -4.88
N HIS A 231 9.01 8.61 -5.72
CA HIS A 231 9.00 8.96 -7.13
C HIS A 231 7.70 9.70 -7.50
N VAL A 232 7.84 10.77 -8.29
CA VAL A 232 6.71 11.56 -8.79
C VAL A 232 5.73 10.73 -9.64
N ASN A 233 6.21 9.69 -10.33
CA ASN A 233 5.37 8.79 -11.12
C ASN A 233 4.24 8.14 -10.30
N VAL A 234 4.45 7.94 -8.99
CA VAL A 234 3.41 7.41 -8.09
C VAL A 234 2.31 8.45 -7.88
N SER A 235 2.68 9.73 -7.78
CA SER A 235 1.72 10.84 -7.66
C SER A 235 0.98 11.11 -8.96
N LEU A 236 1.65 11.00 -10.11
CA LEU A 236 1.02 11.19 -11.42
C LEU A 236 -0.13 10.23 -11.69
N GLN A 237 -0.11 9.03 -11.10
CA GLN A 237 -1.22 8.08 -11.23
C GLN A 237 -2.56 8.66 -10.76
N TYR A 238 -2.56 9.58 -9.79
CA TYR A 238 -3.79 10.21 -9.30
C TYR A 238 -4.41 11.19 -10.30
N TYR A 239 -3.61 11.75 -11.21
CA TYR A 239 -4.10 12.67 -12.25
C TYR A 239 -4.63 11.91 -13.47
N VAL A 240 -4.11 10.72 -13.76
CA VAL A 240 -4.54 9.97 -14.96
C VAL A 240 -5.98 9.46 -14.84
N SER A 241 -6.52 9.38 -13.61
CA SER A 241 -7.88 8.94 -13.31
C SER A 241 -8.91 10.06 -13.57
N HIS A 242 -9.01 10.61 -14.77
CA HIS A 242 -10.03 11.61 -15.10
C HIS A 242 -11.33 10.94 -15.56
N ARG A 243 -12.47 11.42 -15.03
CA ARG A 243 -13.80 11.11 -15.55
C ARG A 243 -14.08 12.05 -16.73
N GLN A 244 -14.93 11.63 -17.67
CA GLN A 244 -15.26 12.44 -18.84
C GLN A 244 -15.91 13.80 -18.49
N GLN A 245 -16.51 13.89 -17.30
CA GLN A 245 -17.02 15.13 -16.71
C GLN A 245 -15.90 16.14 -16.37
N ASP A 246 -14.73 15.67 -15.94
CA ASP A 246 -13.59 16.53 -15.61
C ASP A 246 -13.04 17.23 -16.86
N ILE A 247 -12.99 16.48 -17.97
CA ILE A 247 -12.57 17.00 -19.27
C ILE A 247 -13.57 18.03 -19.77
N SER A 248 -14.87 17.73 -19.68
CA SER A 248 -15.94 18.63 -20.15
C SER A 248 -15.93 19.96 -19.37
N GLY A 249 -15.88 19.91 -18.04
CA GLY A 249 -15.81 21.12 -17.22
C GLY A 249 -14.51 21.91 -17.39
N PHE A 250 -13.40 21.25 -17.73
CA PHE A 250 -12.16 21.96 -18.10
C PHE A 250 -12.29 22.68 -19.44
N MET A 251 -12.85 22.03 -20.45
CA MET A 251 -13.05 22.63 -21.77
C MET A 251 -14.06 23.78 -21.72
N GLU A 252 -15.12 23.68 -20.91
CA GLU A 252 -16.05 24.79 -20.65
C GLU A 252 -15.35 26.01 -20.03
N ARG A 253 -14.39 25.79 -19.11
CA ARG A 253 -13.58 26.88 -18.53
C ARG A 253 -12.56 27.46 -19.51
N MET A 254 -12.12 26.70 -20.51
CA MET A 254 -11.24 27.23 -21.57
C MET A 254 -12.00 28.00 -22.65
N GLY A 255 -13.30 27.71 -22.83
CA GLY A 255 -14.17 28.38 -23.80
C GLY A 255 -14.73 29.72 -23.33
N ASN A 256 -14.57 30.06 -22.03
CA ASN A 256 -14.91 31.35 -21.43
C ASN A 256 -13.65 32.17 -21.15
#